data_AF-A0A661QS42-F1
#
_entry.id   AF-A0A661QS42-F1
#
_cell.length_a   1.000
_cell.length_b   1.000
_cell.length_c   1.000
_cell.angle_alpha   90.00
_cell.angle_beta   90.00
_cell.angle_gamma   90.00
#
_symmetry.space_group_name_H-M   'P 1'
#
loop_
_entity.id
_entity.type
_entity.pdbx_description
1 polymer ?
#
loop_
_entity_poly.entity_id
_entity_poly.type
_entity_poly.pdbx_seq_one_letter_code
_entity_poly.pdbx_strand_id
1 'polypeptide(L)'
;VTFDVAKAVNEIKAGKIDFKVEKAGIVHAPMGKVSFGVQRLLENIAAFMDTILRLKPAASKGTYLRSIALSTTMGPGIKVDPSYVKDLLAQAS
;
A
#
# COMPACT_ATOMS: atom_id res chain seq x y z
N VAL A 1 19.82 11.57 -9.68
CA VAL A 1 20.86 10.67 -9.11
C VAL A 1 21.31 11.33 -7.81
N THR A 2 21.02 10.73 -6.66
CA THR A 2 21.39 11.26 -5.34
C THR A 2 22.70 10.65 -4.86
N PHE A 3 23.48 11.40 -4.07
CA PHE A 3 24.85 11.06 -3.70
C PHE A 3 24.96 10.04 -2.54
N ASP A 4 23.85 9.68 -1.88
CA ASP A 4 23.81 8.76 -0.72
C ASP A 4 23.51 7.30 -1.15
N VAL A 5 24.41 6.68 -1.91
CA VAL A 5 24.23 5.32 -2.45
C VAL A 5 24.15 4.26 -1.34
N ALA A 6 24.93 4.40 -0.26
CA ALA A 6 24.95 3.43 0.84
C ALA A 6 23.61 3.39 1.61
N LYS A 7 23.01 4.56 1.88
CA LYS A 7 21.69 4.64 2.53
C LYS A 7 20.59 4.11 1.62
N ALA A 8 20.60 4.49 0.33
CA ALA A 8 19.63 4.01 -0.64
C ALA A 8 19.65 2.47 -0.77
N VAL A 9 20.84 1.86 -0.79
CA VAL A 9 20.98 0.40 -0.84
C VAL A 9 20.45 -0.26 0.44
N ASN A 10 20.71 0.31 1.61
CA ASN A 10 20.19 -0.20 2.88
C ASN A 10 18.68 -0.08 2.98
N GLU A 11 18.11 1.04 2.52
CA GLU A 11 16.65 1.25 2.49
C GLU A 11 15.94 0.30 1.53
N ILE A 12 16.49 0.10 0.32
CA ILE A 12 15.95 -0.87 -0.64
C ILE A 12 16.01 -2.30 -0.06
N LYS A 13 17.12 -2.66 0.59
CA LYS A 13 17.27 -3.96 1.27
C LYS A 13 16.35 -4.13 2.48
N ALA A 14 16.04 -3.04 3.17
CA ALA A 14 15.09 -3.02 4.29
C ALA A 14 13.62 -3.23 3.84
N GLY A 15 13.37 -3.35 2.54
CA GLY A 15 12.04 -3.62 2.00
C GLY A 15 11.26 -2.35 1.66
N LYS A 16 11.94 -1.24 1.39
CA LYS A 16 11.29 -0.04 0.86
C LYS A 16 10.66 -0.37 -0.50
N ILE A 17 9.35 -0.21 -0.58
CA ILE A 17 8.58 -0.44 -1.81
C ILE A 17 8.33 0.92 -2.45
N ASP A 18 8.94 1.12 -3.61
CA ASP A 18 8.61 2.27 -4.46
C ASP A 18 7.36 1.92 -5.28
N PHE A 19 6.31 2.73 -5.13
CA PHE A 19 5.10 2.61 -5.91
C PHE A 19 4.92 3.85 -6.78
N LYS A 20 4.47 3.63 -8.02
CA LYS A 20 4.21 4.68 -8.99
C LYS A 20 2.75 4.64 -9.41
N VAL A 21 2.15 5.82 -9.57
CA VAL A 21 0.79 5.95 -10.11
C VAL A 21 0.85 5.75 -11.62
N GLU A 22 -0.02 4.89 -12.14
CA GLU A 22 -0.19 4.72 -13.59
C GLU A 22 -1.04 5.83 -14.19
N LYS A 23 -1.06 5.94 -15.53
CA LYS A 23 -1.84 6.97 -16.24
C LYS A 23 -3.35 6.90 -15.94
N ALA A 24 -3.85 5.72 -15.57
CA ALA A 24 -5.23 5.49 -15.16
C ALA A 24 -5.52 5.90 -13.69
N GLY A 25 -4.53 6.40 -12.94
CA GLY A 25 -4.69 6.77 -11.53
C GLY A 25 -4.71 5.58 -10.57
N ILE A 26 -4.23 4.42 -11.01
CA ILE A 26 -4.17 3.18 -10.21
C ILE A 26 -2.76 3.05 -9.63
N VAL A 27 -2.68 2.59 -8.39
CA VAL A 27 -1.42 2.27 -7.69
C VAL A 27 -1.34 0.77 -7.47
N HIS A 28 -0.24 0.16 -7.94
CA HIS A 28 0.08 -1.24 -7.71
C HIS A 28 1.29 -1.34 -6.80
N ALA A 29 1.18 -2.11 -5.72
CA ALA A 29 2.27 -2.37 -4.80
C ALA A 29 2.17 -3.79 -4.24
N PRO A 30 3.28 -4.56 -4.20
CA PRO A 30 3.29 -5.89 -3.60
C PRO A 30 3.29 -5.80 -2.07
N MET A 31 2.26 -6.35 -1.41
CA MET A 31 2.11 -6.29 0.06
C MET A 31 2.80 -7.43 0.82
N GLY A 32 3.38 -8.41 0.09
CA GLY A 32 4.12 -9.53 0.66
C GLY A 32 3.84 -10.86 -0.04
N LYS A 33 4.21 -11.95 0.62
CA LYS A 33 3.92 -13.33 0.20
C LYS A 33 2.99 -13.99 1.22
N VAL A 34 2.27 -15.03 0.78
CA VAL A 34 1.40 -15.85 1.64
C VAL A 34 2.17 -16.43 2.83
N SER A 35 3.48 -16.69 2.66
CA SER A 35 4.37 -17.22 3.69
C SER A 35 4.65 -16.27 4.87
N PHE A 36 4.22 -15.00 4.82
CA PHE A 36 4.45 -14.04 5.91
C PHE A 36 3.43 -14.14 7.05
N GLY A 37 2.34 -14.90 6.85
CA GLY A 37 1.26 -15.01 7.82
C GLY A 37 0.30 -13.83 7.77
N VAL A 38 -0.90 -14.04 8.33
CA VAL A 38 -2.03 -13.09 8.21
C VAL A 38 -1.75 -11.78 8.93
N GLN A 39 -1.17 -11.83 10.13
CA GLN A 39 -0.90 -10.65 10.97
C GLN A 39 0.00 -9.63 10.26
N ARG A 40 1.12 -10.10 9.70
CA ARG A 40 2.11 -9.26 9.01
C ARG A 40 1.57 -8.67 7.71
N LEU A 41 0.74 -9.42 7.00
CA LEU A 41 0.07 -8.92 5.79
C LEU A 41 -0.92 -7.80 6.13
N LEU A 42 -1.67 -7.94 7.22
CA LEU A 42 -2.58 -6.89 7.69
C LEU A 42 -1.81 -5.62 8.08
N GLU A 43 -0.73 -5.75 8.85
CA GLU A 43 0.14 -4.62 9.23
C GLU A 43 0.71 -3.89 8.01
N ASN A 44 1.19 -4.62 7.01
CA ASN A 44 1.71 -4.03 5.77
C ASN A 44 0.64 -3.26 5.00
N ILE A 45 -0.57 -3.83 4.87
CA ILE A 45 -1.69 -3.20 4.17
C ILE A 45 -2.15 -1.93 4.92
N ALA A 46 -2.22 -1.98 6.26
CA ALA A 46 -2.58 -0.84 7.09
C ALA A 46 -1.56 0.30 6.95
N ALA A 47 -0.26 0.00 7.04
CA ALA A 47 0.81 0.97 6.87
C ALA A 47 0.81 1.59 5.45
N PHE A 48 0.56 0.77 4.42
CA PHE A 48 0.43 1.26 3.05
C PHE A 48 -0.78 2.19 2.88
N MET A 49 -1.91 1.88 3.52
CA MET A 49 -3.08 2.74 3.44
C MET A 49 -2.87 4.08 4.14
N ASP A 50 -2.22 4.11 5.31
CA ASP A 50 -1.89 5.36 6.02
C ASP A 50 -0.94 6.23 5.18
N THR A 51 0.09 5.64 4.58
CA THR A 51 1.00 6.39 3.70
C THR A 51 0.29 6.98 2.47
N ILE A 52 -0.64 6.24 1.84
CA ILE A 52 -1.45 6.79 0.73
C ILE A 52 -2.32 7.96 1.21
N LEU A 53 -2.98 7.84 2.37
CA LEU A 53 -3.82 8.91 2.92
C LEU A 53 -3.00 10.16 3.23
N ARG A 54 -1.77 10.02 3.74
CA ARG A 54 -0.85 11.14 3.99
C ARG A 54 -0.35 11.78 2.71
N LEU A 55 -0.16 11.00 1.65
CA LEU A 55 0.27 11.49 0.34
C LEU A 55 -0.87 12.13 -0.47
N LYS A 56 -2.10 12.18 0.07
CA LYS A 56 -3.24 12.84 -0.57
C LYS A 56 -2.90 14.32 -0.84
N PRO A 57 -2.85 14.74 -2.12
CA PRO A 57 -2.65 16.14 -2.46
C PRO A 57 -3.84 16.99 -1.97
N ALA A 58 -3.56 18.19 -1.45
CA ALA A 58 -4.61 19.14 -1.03
C ALA A 58 -5.55 19.54 -2.19
N ALA A 59 -5.11 19.39 -3.45
CA ALA A 59 -5.89 19.64 -4.64
C ALA A 59 -6.92 18.54 -4.97
N SER A 60 -6.84 17.36 -4.33
CA SER A 60 -7.74 16.24 -4.60
C SER A 60 -9.10 16.45 -3.94
N LYS A 61 -10.08 16.88 -4.74
CA LYS A 61 -11.48 17.03 -4.33
C LYS A 61 -12.24 15.70 -4.43
N GLY A 62 -13.06 15.38 -3.42
CA GLY A 62 -13.90 14.17 -3.39
C GLY A 62 -13.24 12.95 -2.73
N THR A 63 -13.82 11.77 -2.98
CA THR A 63 -13.36 10.49 -2.42
C THR A 63 -12.03 10.09 -3.05
N TYR A 64 -10.96 10.10 -2.25
CA TYR A 64 -9.60 9.83 -2.73
C TYR A 64 -9.37 8.35 -3.09
N LEU A 65 -10.01 7.43 -2.34
CA LEU A 65 -9.97 5.99 -2.59
C LEU A 65 -11.29 5.53 -3.20
N ARG A 66 -11.29 5.14 -4.48
CA ARG A 66 -12.51 4.74 -5.18
C ARG A 66 -12.85 3.25 -5.01
N SER A 67 -11.83 2.40 -5.06
CA SER A 67 -11.97 0.96 -4.90
C SER A 67 -10.63 0.35 -4.55
N ILE A 68 -10.64 -0.69 -3.71
CA ILE A 68 -9.45 -1.49 -3.40
C ILE A 68 -9.71 -2.90 -3.92
N ALA A 69 -8.71 -3.47 -4.58
CA ALA A 69 -8.74 -4.86 -5.01
C ALA A 69 -7.47 -5.55 -4.54
N LEU A 70 -7.63 -6.69 -3.85
CA LEU A 70 -6.55 -7.56 -3.45
C LEU A 70 -6.58 -8.80 -4.36
N SER A 71 -5.48 -9.05 -5.04
CA SER A 71 -5.31 -10.23 -5.88
C SER A 71 -3.99 -10.91 -5.56
N THR A 72 -3.98 -12.24 -5.65
CA THR A 72 -2.73 -12.99 -5.73
C THR A 72 -2.19 -12.94 -7.16
N THR A 73 -0.92 -13.29 -7.36
CA THR A 73 -0.24 -13.18 -8.67
C THR A 73 -0.97 -13.90 -9.81
N MET A 74 -1.66 -15.01 -9.50
CA MET A 74 -2.38 -15.84 -10.48
C MET A 74 -3.82 -16.16 -10.06
N GLY A 75 -4.36 -15.45 -9.06
CA GLY A 75 -5.69 -15.74 -8.51
C GLY A 75 -6.71 -14.64 -8.79
N PRO A 76 -8.00 -14.93 -8.51
CA PRO A 76 -9.06 -13.94 -8.67
C PRO A 76 -8.84 -12.75 -7.72
N GLY A 77 -9.16 -11.56 -8.21
CA GLY A 77 -9.13 -10.34 -7.40
C GLY A 77 -10.39 -10.20 -6.55
N ILE A 78 -10.21 -10.03 -5.24
CA ILE A 78 -11.28 -9.75 -4.29
C ILE A 78 -11.35 -8.23 -4.10
N LYS A 79 -12.52 -7.66 -4.40
CA LYS A 79 -12.79 -6.24 -4.12
C LYS A 79 -13.06 -6.07 -2.63
N VAL A 80 -12.39 -5.11 -2.02
CA VAL A 80 -12.54 -4.75 -0.61
C VAL A 80 -13.10 -3.34 -0.53
N ASP A 81 -14.05 -3.14 0.37
CA ASP A 81 -14.61 -1.81 0.61
C ASP A 81 -13.57 -0.93 1.31
N PRO A 82 -13.23 0.25 0.76
CA PRO A 82 -12.32 1.21 1.39
C PRO A 82 -12.77 1.68 2.77
N SER A 83 -14.07 1.63 3.07
CA SER A 83 -14.65 2.01 4.35
C SER A 83 -14.22 1.05 5.46
N TYR A 84 -14.16 -0.24 5.16
CA TYR A 84 -13.79 -1.30 6.11
C TYR A 84 -12.30 -1.27 6.49
N VAL A 85 -11.45 -0.69 5.63
CA VAL A 85 -10.01 -0.56 5.90
C VAL A 85 -9.74 0.48 7.00
N LYS A 86 -10.62 1.48 7.17
CA LYS A 86 -10.53 2.38 8.33
C LYS A 86 -10.80 1.67 9.65
N ASP A 87 -11.69 0.68 9.66
CA ASP A 87 -12.03 -0.07 10.87
C ASP A 87 -10.94 -1.10 11.25
N LEU A 88 -10.25 -1.68 10.26
CA LEU A 88 -9.07 -2.52 10.48
C LEU A 88 -7.91 -1.77 11.15
N LEU A 89 -7.76 -0.46 10.87
CA LEU A 89 -6.79 0.41 11.54
C LEU A 89 -7.16 0.67 13.02
N ALA A 90 -8.44 0.59 13.39
CA ALA A 90 -8.93 0.79 14.76
C ALA A 90 -8.90 -0.49 15.62
N GLN A 91 -8.78 -1.67 15.02
CA GLN A 91 -8.70 -2.96 15.72
C GLN A 91 -7.28 -3.47 15.93
N ALA A 92 -6.28 -2.84 15.32
CA ALA A 92 -4.86 -3.20 15.48
C ALA A 92 -4.14 -2.45 16.63
N SER A 93 -4.89 -1.68 17.42
CA SER A 93 -4.44 -0.98 18.64
C SER A 93 -4.89 -1.68 19.91
#